data_AF-A0A2S9A7C9-F1
#
_entry.id   AF-A0A2S9A7C9-F1
#
_cell.length_a   1.000
_cell.length_b   1.000
_cell.length_c   1.000
_cell.angle_alpha   90.00
_cell.angle_beta   90.00
_cell.angle_gamma   90.00
#
_symmetry.space_group_name_H-M   'P 1'
#
loop_
_entity.id
_entity.type
_entity.pdbx_description
1 polymer ?
#
loop_
_entity_poly.entity_id
_entity_poly.type
_entity_poly.pdbx_seq_one_letter_code
_entity_poly.pdbx_strand_id
1 'polypeptide(L)'
;MGPSQEYNLEESMRRLAEGELSELSALDSAGAEEIKAWADTLAQPLTVGRTAVSRVLRLMLAGDVSPEAVQSWASMMRWGAMRRPSGLIAVEVDYERSFEDKIIDVLARLDEIGDLVDGEISADEGKDMLRLMSE
;
A
#
# COMPACT_ATOMS: atom_id res chain seq x y z
N MET A 1 -28.22 -11.96 12.41
CA MET A 1 -27.49 -10.70 12.22
C MET A 1 -26.19 -10.86 12.98
N GLY A 2 -25.09 -11.17 12.28
CA GLY A 2 -23.76 -11.09 12.88
C GLY A 2 -23.45 -9.63 13.19
N PRO A 3 -22.56 -9.33 14.16
CA PRO A 3 -22.14 -7.96 14.38
C PRO A 3 -21.54 -7.45 13.08
N SER A 4 -22.15 -6.42 12.50
CA SER A 4 -21.51 -5.60 11.47
C SER A 4 -20.21 -5.11 12.10
N GLN A 5 -19.07 -5.59 11.61
CA GLN A 5 -17.78 -5.05 12.00
C GLN A 5 -17.87 -3.54 11.80
N GLU A 6 -17.74 -2.81 12.90
CA GLU A 6 -17.71 -1.36 12.89
C GLU A 6 -16.50 -0.97 12.03
N TYR A 7 -16.76 -0.31 10.91
CA TYR A 7 -15.72 0.15 10.01
C TYR A 7 -14.79 1.10 10.78
N ASN A 8 -13.51 0.74 10.90
CA ASN A 8 -12.51 1.55 11.58
C ASN A 8 -11.42 1.95 10.58
N LEU A 9 -11.57 3.14 9.99
CA LEU A 9 -10.65 3.68 9.00
C LEU A 9 -9.20 3.73 9.50
N GLU A 10 -8.96 4.08 10.76
CA GLU A 10 -7.59 4.12 11.30
C GLU A 10 -6.95 2.73 11.28
N GLU A 11 -7.70 1.72 11.74
CA GLU A 11 -7.21 0.35 11.74
C GLU A 11 -6.99 -0.17 10.31
N SER A 12 -7.92 0.09 9.38
CA SER A 12 -7.75 -0.27 7.97
C SER A 12 -6.52 0.39 7.34
N MET A 13 -6.27 1.68 7.61
CA MET A 13 -5.10 2.39 7.10
C MET A 13 -3.78 1.86 7.68
N ARG A 14 -3.76 1.51 8.98
CA ARG A 14 -2.59 0.86 9.60
C ARG A 14 -2.33 -0.51 8.98
N ARG A 15 -3.35 -1.34 8.83
CA ARG A 15 -3.24 -2.66 8.17
C ARG A 15 -2.79 -2.55 6.71
N LEU A 16 -3.25 -1.52 5.99
CA LEU A 16 -2.74 -1.23 4.65
C LEU A 16 -1.23 -0.92 4.67
N ALA A 17 -0.76 -0.09 5.61
CA ALA A 17 0.68 0.17 5.77
C ALA A 17 1.48 -1.09 6.15
N GLU A 18 0.83 -2.09 6.76
CA GLU A 18 1.37 -3.41 7.07
C GLU A 18 1.29 -4.42 5.90
N GLY A 19 0.75 -4.00 4.75
CA GLY A 19 0.65 -4.81 3.53
C GLY A 19 -0.60 -5.69 3.45
N GLU A 20 -1.67 -5.36 4.19
CA GLU A 20 -2.96 -6.07 4.13
C GLU A 20 -3.87 -5.50 3.03
N LEU A 21 -3.66 -5.94 1.78
CA LEU A 21 -4.39 -5.41 0.61
C LEU A 21 -5.91 -5.68 0.63
N SER A 22 -6.41 -6.58 1.48
CA SER A 22 -7.85 -6.81 1.65
C SER A 22 -8.60 -5.56 2.12
N GLU A 23 -7.89 -4.66 2.81
CA GLU A 23 -8.44 -3.41 3.35
C GLU A 23 -8.65 -2.32 2.27
N LEU A 24 -8.12 -2.50 1.05
CA LEU A 24 -8.33 -1.54 -0.05
C LEU A 24 -9.82 -1.33 -0.35
N SER A 25 -10.61 -2.41 -0.30
CA SER A 25 -12.06 -2.36 -0.52
C SER A 25 -12.81 -1.58 0.57
N ALA A 26 -12.34 -1.67 1.82
CA ALA A 26 -12.88 -0.93 2.94
C ALA A 26 -12.57 0.57 2.79
N LEU A 27 -11.37 0.89 2.30
CA LEU A 27 -10.94 2.26 2.01
C LEU A 27 -11.72 2.89 0.85
N ASP A 28 -12.06 2.12 -0.19
CA ASP A 28 -12.90 2.58 -1.29
C ASP A 28 -14.35 2.87 -0.89
N SER A 29 -14.80 2.23 0.19
CA SER A 29 -16.13 2.48 0.76
C SER A 29 -16.18 3.73 1.64
N ALA A 30 -15.04 4.21 2.14
CA ALA A 30 -14.96 5.44 2.91
C ALA A 30 -15.09 6.69 2.03
N GLY A 31 -15.79 7.69 2.58
CA GLY A 31 -15.93 8.98 1.93
C GLY A 31 -14.61 9.75 1.93
N ALA A 32 -14.38 10.58 0.90
CA ALA A 32 -13.21 11.44 0.83
C ALA A 32 -13.06 12.39 2.03
N GLU A 33 -14.18 12.93 2.54
CA GLU A 33 -14.18 13.80 3.73
C GLU A 33 -13.78 13.05 5.00
N GLU A 34 -14.18 11.78 5.12
CA GLU A 34 -13.83 10.94 6.27
C GLU A 34 -12.33 10.63 6.27
N ILE A 35 -11.78 10.25 5.11
CA ILE A 35 -10.35 10.00 4.93
C ILE A 35 -9.53 11.25 5.21
N LYS A 36 -9.97 12.40 4.70
CA LYS A 36 -9.30 13.68 4.93
C LYS A 36 -9.33 14.07 6.42
N ALA A 37 -10.49 13.98 7.06
CA ALA A 37 -10.62 14.29 8.49
C ALA A 37 -9.73 13.39 9.35
N TRP A 38 -9.66 12.09 9.02
CA TRP A 38 -8.75 11.17 9.67
C TRP A 38 -7.28 11.54 9.44
N ALA A 39 -6.88 11.82 8.19
CA ALA A 39 -5.51 12.21 7.86
C ALA A 39 -5.07 13.48 8.61
N ASP A 40 -5.97 14.47 8.75
CA ASP A 40 -5.73 15.70 9.53
C ASP A 40 -5.58 15.44 11.04
N THR A 41 -6.08 14.31 11.54
CA THR A 41 -5.99 13.92 12.97
C THR A 41 -4.81 12.99 13.27
N LEU A 42 -4.06 12.59 12.25
CA LEU A 42 -3.00 11.59 12.37
C LEU A 42 -1.85 12.14 13.24
N ALA A 43 -1.66 11.55 14.42
CA ALA A 43 -0.62 11.99 15.35
C ALA A 43 0.79 11.55 14.93
N GLN A 44 0.89 10.48 14.13
CA GLN A 44 2.14 9.92 13.64
C GLN A 44 1.95 9.38 12.22
N PRO A 45 2.90 9.60 11.30
CA PRO A 45 2.84 9.05 9.95
C PRO A 45 2.61 7.54 9.94
N LEU A 46 1.96 7.04 8.90
CA LEU A 46 1.96 5.60 8.64
C LEU A 46 3.38 5.17 8.29
N THR A 47 3.92 4.14 8.94
CA THR A 47 5.26 3.64 8.61
C THR A 47 5.16 2.38 7.78
N VAL A 48 5.71 2.42 6.56
CA VAL A 48 5.86 1.24 5.72
C VAL A 48 7.20 0.57 6.04
N GLY A 49 7.12 -0.65 6.54
CA GLY A 49 8.30 -1.46 6.88
C GLY A 49 8.63 -2.51 5.82
N ARG A 50 9.85 -3.06 5.89
CA ARG A 50 10.29 -4.14 4.99
C ARG A 50 9.37 -5.37 5.03
N THR A 51 8.75 -5.64 6.18
CA THR A 51 7.83 -6.75 6.37
C THR A 51 6.55 -6.56 5.55
N ALA A 52 6.05 -5.33 5.47
CA ALA A 52 4.87 -4.99 4.66
C ALA A 52 5.17 -5.23 3.18
N VAL A 53 6.27 -4.65 2.68
CA VAL A 53 6.71 -4.84 1.29
C VAL A 53 6.92 -6.31 0.96
N SER A 54 7.60 -7.07 1.84
CA SER A 54 7.80 -8.51 1.68
C SER A 54 6.50 -9.28 1.61
N ARG A 55 5.49 -8.89 2.40
CA ARG A 55 4.16 -9.51 2.40
C ARG A 55 3.48 -9.29 1.06
N VAL A 56 3.45 -8.05 0.56
CA VAL A 56 2.83 -7.71 -0.72
C VAL A 56 3.51 -8.45 -1.87
N LEU A 57 4.85 -8.48 -1.91
CA LEU A 57 5.61 -9.24 -2.92
C LEU A 57 5.27 -10.73 -2.90
N ARG A 58 5.13 -11.34 -1.72
CA ARG A 58 4.75 -12.77 -1.61
C ARG A 58 3.34 -13.02 -2.11
N LEU A 59 2.38 -12.17 -1.76
CA LEU A 59 0.99 -12.28 -2.23
C LEU A 59 0.93 -12.13 -3.76
N MET A 60 1.66 -11.17 -4.32
CA MET A 60 1.76 -10.96 -5.76
C MET A 60 2.35 -12.19 -6.48
N LEU A 61 3.49 -12.70 -5.99
CA LEU A 61 4.15 -13.88 -6.57
C LEU A 61 3.30 -15.17 -6.47
N ALA A 62 2.46 -15.27 -5.44
CA ALA A 62 1.51 -16.37 -5.28
C ALA A 62 0.27 -16.23 -6.18
N GLY A 63 0.01 -15.04 -6.73
CA GLY A 63 -1.22 -14.73 -7.46
C GLY A 63 -2.44 -14.53 -6.56
N ASP A 64 -2.24 -14.29 -5.26
CA ASP A 64 -3.31 -14.12 -4.26
C ASP A 64 -3.94 -12.72 -4.32
N VAL A 65 -3.28 -11.76 -4.97
CA VAL A 65 -3.74 -10.38 -5.17
C VAL A 65 -3.57 -9.99 -6.63
N SER A 66 -4.44 -9.11 -7.13
CA SER A 66 -4.35 -8.64 -8.50
C SER A 66 -3.20 -7.63 -8.67
N PRO A 67 -2.59 -7.53 -9.87
CA PRO A 67 -1.59 -6.51 -10.18
C PRO A 67 -2.07 -5.09 -9.88
N GLU A 68 -3.34 -4.77 -10.15
CA GLU A 68 -3.94 -3.44 -9.90
C GLU A 68 -4.04 -3.12 -8.41
N ALA A 69 -4.31 -4.13 -7.56
CA ALA A 69 -4.35 -3.94 -6.12
C ALA A 69 -2.94 -3.65 -5.57
N VAL A 70 -1.93 -4.35 -6.09
CA VAL A 70 -0.50 -4.12 -5.75
C VAL A 70 -0.07 -2.73 -6.18
N GLN A 71 -0.38 -2.34 -7.41
CA GLN A 71 -0.09 -1.01 -7.93
C GLN A 71 -0.75 0.07 -7.08
N SER A 72 -2.07 -0.05 -6.81
CA SER A 72 -2.82 0.93 -6.04
C SER A 72 -2.25 1.12 -4.63
N TRP A 73 -1.87 0.00 -3.98
CA TRP A 73 -1.19 0.03 -2.69
C TRP A 73 0.17 0.73 -2.80
N ALA A 74 0.98 0.38 -3.81
CA ALA A 74 2.30 0.96 -4.01
C ALA A 74 2.24 2.47 -4.29
N SER A 75 1.33 2.92 -5.16
CA SER A 75 1.08 4.33 -5.43
C SER A 75 0.76 5.08 -4.13
N MET A 76 -0.17 4.54 -3.33
CA MET A 76 -0.60 5.19 -2.09
C MET A 76 0.55 5.32 -1.08
N MET A 77 1.32 4.25 -0.89
CA MET A 77 2.46 4.23 0.04
C MET A 77 3.65 5.08 -0.44
N ARG A 78 3.86 5.17 -1.75
CA ARG A 78 4.96 5.96 -2.34
C ARG A 78 4.67 7.45 -2.30
N TRP A 79 3.46 7.85 -2.66
CA TRP A 79 3.11 9.26 -2.82
C TRP A 79 2.52 9.86 -1.55
N GLY A 80 2.21 9.04 -0.54
CA GLY A 80 1.47 9.48 0.64
C GLY A 80 0.15 10.13 0.22
N ALA A 81 -0.53 9.55 -0.77
CA ALA A 81 -1.69 10.19 -1.36
C ALA A 81 -2.68 9.21 -1.97
N MET A 82 -3.97 9.50 -1.79
CA MET A 82 -5.07 8.75 -2.38
C MET A 82 -5.80 9.59 -3.42
N ARG A 83 -5.99 9.01 -4.60
CA ARG A 83 -6.82 9.62 -5.64
C ARG A 83 -8.30 9.30 -5.40
N ARG A 84 -9.12 10.32 -5.26
CA ARG A 84 -10.58 10.23 -5.12
C ARG A 84 -11.28 11.08 -6.19
N PRO A 85 -12.58 10.83 -6.45
CA PRO A 85 -13.35 11.67 -7.38
C PRO A 85 -13.36 13.15 -7.01
N SER A 86 -13.25 13.47 -5.71
CA SER A 86 -13.18 14.84 -5.19
C SER A 86 -11.78 15.47 -5.24
N GLY A 87 -10.74 14.72 -5.58
CA GLY A 87 -9.36 15.20 -5.62
C GLY A 87 -8.35 14.24 -4.99
N LEU A 88 -7.14 14.74 -4.76
CA LEU A 88 -6.07 14.02 -4.08
C LEU A 88 -6.17 14.30 -2.58
N ILE A 89 -6.11 13.25 -1.75
CA ILE A 89 -6.03 13.37 -0.30
C ILE A 89 -4.62 12.95 0.12
N ALA A 90 -3.88 13.85 0.74
CA ALA A 90 -2.56 13.54 1.29
C ALA A 90 -2.69 12.79 2.61
N VAL A 91 -1.82 11.80 2.81
CA VAL A 91 -1.65 11.01 4.03
C VAL A 91 -0.15 10.92 4.29
N GLU A 92 0.27 11.28 5.49
CA GLU A 92 1.69 11.23 5.83
C GLU A 92 2.16 9.77 5.94
N VAL A 93 3.16 9.42 5.14
CA VAL A 93 3.77 8.08 5.09
C VAL A 93 5.28 8.23 5.27
N ASP A 94 5.80 7.51 6.26
CA ASP A 94 7.22 7.33 6.52
C ASP A 94 7.66 5.90 6.12
N TYR A 95 8.97 5.71 6.02
CA TYR A 95 9.57 4.40 5.75
C TYR A 95 10.43 3.94 6.93
N GLU A 96 10.55 2.63 7.10
CA GLU A 96 11.52 2.05 8.03
C GLU A 96 12.94 2.51 7.65
N ARG A 97 13.55 3.37 8.49
CA ARG A 97 14.84 4.03 8.19
C ARG A 97 15.98 3.10 7.79
N SER A 98 16.04 1.88 8.33
CA SER A 98 17.07 0.89 7.98
C SER A 98 16.95 0.36 6.55
N PHE A 99 15.77 0.52 5.92
CA PHE A 99 15.42 -0.03 4.62
C PHE A 99 14.83 1.02 3.67
N GLU A 100 14.83 2.31 4.05
CA GLU A 100 14.13 3.39 3.36
C GLU A 100 14.42 3.40 1.85
N ASP A 101 15.69 3.47 1.45
CA ASP A 101 16.08 3.48 0.04
C ASP A 101 15.54 2.25 -0.72
N LYS A 102 15.71 1.05 -0.14
CA LYS A 102 15.26 -0.20 -0.77
C LYS A 102 13.73 -0.26 -0.87
N ILE A 103 13.02 0.25 0.14
CA ILE A 103 11.55 0.30 0.15
C ILE A 103 11.07 1.24 -0.95
N ILE A 104 11.66 2.43 -1.06
CA ILE A 104 11.31 3.40 -2.09
C ILE A 104 11.54 2.82 -3.48
N ASP A 105 12.67 2.15 -3.72
CA ASP A 105 12.97 1.52 -5.01
C ASP A 105 11.95 0.43 -5.37
N VAL A 106 11.60 -0.44 -4.42
CA VAL A 106 10.60 -1.49 -4.64
C VAL A 106 9.20 -0.90 -4.87
N LEU A 107 8.79 0.08 -4.06
CA LEU A 107 7.52 0.76 -4.24
C LEU A 107 7.45 1.47 -5.60
N ALA A 108 8.54 2.09 -6.03
CA ALA A 108 8.63 2.71 -7.35
C ALA A 108 8.40 1.69 -8.46
N ARG A 109 8.99 0.50 -8.34
CA ARG A 109 8.79 -0.56 -9.33
C ARG A 109 7.38 -1.16 -9.30
N LEU A 110 6.80 -1.34 -8.11
CA LEU A 110 5.42 -1.84 -7.97
C LEU A 110 4.37 -0.83 -8.48
N ASP A 111 4.65 0.46 -8.38
CA ASP A 111 3.80 1.56 -8.89
C ASP A 111 3.72 1.58 -10.44
N GLU A 112 4.69 0.97 -11.11
CA GLU A 112 4.75 0.83 -12.57
C GLU A 112 3.97 -0.39 -13.10
N ILE A 113 3.51 -1.29 -12.22
CA ILE A 113 2.70 -2.45 -12.62
C ILE A 113 1.47 -1.98 -13.40
N GLY A 114 1.17 -2.63 -14.52
CA GLY A 114 0.04 -2.25 -15.37
C GLY A 114 0.32 -1.07 -16.31
N ASP A 115 1.52 -0.49 -16.31
CA ASP A 115 1.95 0.40 -17.40
C ASP A 115 2.18 -0.38 -18.71
N LEU A 116 1.86 0.24 -19.85
CA LEU A 116 1.84 -0.39 -21.16
C LEU A 116 3.24 -0.75 -21.71
N VAL A 117 4.30 -0.26 -21.07
CA VAL A 117 5.68 -0.42 -21.55
C VAL A 117 6.46 -1.42 -20.69
N ASP A 118 6.40 -1.27 -19.35
CA ASP A 118 7.17 -2.09 -18.38
C ASP A 118 6.30 -2.66 -17.25
N GLY A 119 4.97 -2.74 -17.43
CA GLY A 119 4.02 -3.05 -16.36
C GLY A 119 3.88 -4.51 -15.94
N GLU A 120 4.71 -5.41 -16.46
CA GLU A 120 4.79 -6.78 -15.99
C GLU A 120 6.06 -6.96 -15.15
N ILE A 121 5.88 -7.42 -13.91
CA ILE A 121 6.98 -7.88 -13.06
C ILE A 121 7.11 -9.38 -13.24
N SER A 122 8.28 -9.81 -13.70
CA SER A 122 8.54 -11.25 -13.84
C SER A 122 8.68 -11.94 -12.48
N ALA A 123 8.45 -13.26 -12.44
CA ALA A 123 8.60 -14.02 -11.20
C ALA A 123 10.03 -13.96 -10.61
N ASP A 124 11.06 -13.84 -11.47
CA ASP A 124 12.44 -13.75 -11.01
C ASP A 124 12.78 -12.36 -10.49
N GLU A 125 12.30 -11.31 -11.16
CA GLU A 125 12.39 -9.93 -10.67
C GLU A 125 11.70 -9.77 -9.31
N GLY A 126 10.49 -10.31 -9.14
CA GLY A 126 9.79 -10.29 -7.85
C GLY A 126 10.54 -11.05 -6.75
N LYS A 127 11.23 -12.15 -7.07
CA LYS A 127 12.10 -12.86 -6.10
C LYS A 127 13.33 -12.03 -5.74
N ASP A 128 13.92 -11.32 -6.69
CA ASP A 128 15.06 -10.45 -6.45
C ASP A 128 14.67 -9.29 -5.51
N MET A 129 13.52 -8.66 -5.75
CA MET A 129 12.96 -7.66 -4.83
C MET A 129 12.69 -8.23 -3.43
N LEU A 130 12.18 -9.46 -3.33
CA LEU A 130 11.94 -10.10 -2.04
C LEU A 130 13.24 -10.40 -1.28
N ARG A 131 14.33 -10.73 -1.99
CA ARG A 131 15.66 -10.88 -1.38
C ARG A 131 16.17 -9.56 -0.82
N LEU A 132 16.00 -8.46 -1.56
CA LEU A 132 16.39 -7.11 -1.10
C LEU A 132 15.73 -6.74 0.25
N MET A 133 14.48 -7.16 0.47
CA MET A 133 13.74 -6.93 1.73
C MET A 133 14.12 -7.89 2.88
N SER A 134 14.80 -8.99 2.57
CA SER A 134 15.19 -10.02 3.54
C SER A 134 16.60 -9.82 4.11
N GLU A 135 17.44 -9.07 3.40
CA GLU A 135 18.81 -8.69 3.77
C GLU A 135 18.87 -7.44 4.65
#